data_AF-A0A847STM0-F1
#
_entry.id   AF-A0A847STM0-F1
#
_cell.length_a   1.000
_cell.length_b   1.000
_cell.length_c   1.000
_cell.angle_alpha   90.00
_cell.angle_beta   90.00
_cell.angle_gamma   90.00
#
_symmetry.space_group_name_H-M   'P 1'
#
loop_
_entity.id
_entity.type
_entity.pdbx_description
1 polymer ?
#
loop_
_entity_poly.entity_id
_entity_poly.type
_entity_poly.pdbx_seq_one_letter_code
_entity_poly.pdbx_strand_id
1 'polypeptide(L)'
;MGSAPALEELKIPTQVKLAFMWATVMFMYIYVDIIGFYQPGLIGDILVGKVWVFEINESWMLLSLMLMTVPTLMVFLSMVLPGRANRYANIGLGSLHIMLAVGTALGEVHAYYVFGSALEIVLLSLIVWVAWKWPHAPASTTAAN
;
A
#
# COMPACT_ATOMS: atom_id res chain seq x y z
N MET A 1 23.02 -35.90 18.23
CA MET A 1 22.65 -34.68 17.49
C MET A 1 21.55 -33.99 18.28
N GLY A 2 21.86 -32.93 19.02
CA GLY A 2 20.84 -32.18 19.77
C GLY A 2 20.00 -31.36 18.80
N SER A 3 18.68 -31.48 18.85
CA SER A 3 17.77 -30.60 18.11
C SER A 3 18.00 -29.17 18.57
N ALA A 4 18.23 -28.26 17.64
CA ALA A 4 18.26 -26.83 17.93
C ALA A 4 16.94 -26.42 18.62
N PRO A 5 16.98 -25.53 19.62
CA PRO A 5 15.76 -25.04 20.26
C PRO A 5 14.87 -24.39 19.19
N ALA A 6 13.60 -24.81 19.13
CA ALA A 6 12.63 -24.24 18.21
C ALA A 6 12.41 -22.76 18.55
N LEU A 7 12.37 -21.90 17.53
CA LEU A 7 12.14 -20.47 17.69
C LEU A 7 10.69 -20.22 18.14
N GLU A 8 10.49 -19.25 19.04
CA GLU A 8 9.16 -18.86 19.49
C GLU A 8 8.40 -18.16 18.34
N GLU A 9 7.32 -18.78 17.87
CA GLU A 9 6.48 -18.21 16.82
C GLU A 9 5.37 -17.33 17.42
N LEU A 10 5.56 -16.00 17.33
CA LEU A 10 4.54 -15.05 17.76
C LEU A 10 3.34 -15.06 16.78
N LYS A 11 2.14 -15.31 17.30
CA LYS A 11 0.90 -15.22 16.51
C LYS A 11 0.53 -13.76 16.25
N ILE A 12 0.97 -13.21 15.12
CA ILE A 12 0.66 -11.84 14.72
C ILE A 12 -0.80 -11.75 14.20
N PRO A 13 -1.66 -10.89 14.80
CA PRO A 13 -3.02 -10.66 14.30
C PRO A 13 -3.05 -10.11 12.87
N THR A 14 -4.08 -10.44 12.09
CA THR A 14 -4.23 -9.98 10.70
C THR A 14 -4.24 -8.45 10.58
N GLN A 15 -4.83 -7.75 11.55
CA GLN A 15 -4.82 -6.29 11.66
C GLN A 15 -3.40 -5.72 11.63
N VAL A 16 -2.51 -6.33 12.42
CA VAL A 16 -1.12 -5.89 12.55
C VAL A 16 -0.37 -6.14 11.25
N LYS A 17 -0.59 -7.30 10.60
CA LYS A 17 -0.01 -7.59 9.29
C LYS A 17 -0.42 -6.54 8.26
N LEU A 18 -1.71 -6.24 8.16
CA LEU A 18 -2.24 -5.23 7.23
C LEU A 18 -1.66 -3.84 7.50
N ALA A 19 -1.60 -3.42 8.78
CA ALA A 19 -1.01 -2.14 9.17
C ALA A 19 0.47 -2.02 8.74
N PHE A 20 1.26 -3.07 9.01
CA PHE A 20 2.67 -3.11 8.58
C PHE A 20 2.81 -3.12 7.05
N MET A 21 1.92 -3.81 6.33
CA MET A 21 1.97 -3.83 4.88
C MET A 21 1.67 -2.45 4.27
N TRP A 22 0.69 -1.71 4.79
CA TRP A 22 0.45 -0.32 4.38
C TRP A 22 1.63 0.59 4.72
N ALA A 23 2.28 0.39 5.88
CA ALA A 23 3.48 1.15 6.22
C ALA A 23 4.63 0.84 5.25
N THR A 24 4.83 -0.42 4.87
CA THR A 24 5.82 -0.81 3.86
C THR A 24 5.53 -0.18 2.50
N VAL A 25 4.26 -0.16 2.06
CA VAL A 25 3.85 0.55 0.83
C VAL A 25 4.18 2.04 0.92
N MET A 26 3.85 2.69 2.04
CA MET A 26 4.19 4.11 2.26
C MET A 26 5.69 4.39 2.20
N PHE A 27 6.52 3.54 2.81
CA PHE A 27 7.97 3.68 2.69
C PHE A 27 8.42 3.54 1.24
N MET A 28 7.85 2.61 0.50
CA MET A 28 8.19 2.44 -0.92
C MET A 28 7.84 3.67 -1.75
N TYR A 29 6.65 4.26 -1.54
CA TYR A 29 6.25 5.51 -2.21
C TYR A 29 7.24 6.64 -1.94
N ILE A 30 7.59 6.85 -0.68
CA ILE A 30 8.55 7.89 -0.30
C ILE A 30 9.89 7.68 -1.01
N TYR A 31 10.41 6.44 -1.07
CA TYR A 31 11.68 6.17 -1.74
C TYR A 31 11.59 6.34 -3.26
N VAL A 32 10.52 5.88 -3.90
CA VAL A 32 10.31 6.05 -5.35
C VAL A 32 10.22 7.53 -5.70
N ASP A 33 9.47 8.31 -4.93
CA ASP A 33 9.33 9.77 -5.13
C ASP A 33 10.66 10.49 -4.95
N ILE A 34 11.41 10.15 -3.88
CA ILE A 34 12.73 10.75 -3.62
C ILE A 34 13.70 10.43 -4.76
N ILE A 35 13.76 9.18 -5.21
CA ILE A 35 14.65 8.76 -6.30
C ILE A 35 14.21 9.41 -7.62
N GLY A 36 12.90 9.58 -7.83
CA GLY A 36 12.32 10.25 -8.98
C GLY A 36 12.87 11.66 -9.19
N PHE A 37 13.10 12.43 -8.12
CA PHE A 37 13.70 13.76 -8.22
C PHE A 37 15.09 13.80 -8.87
N TYR A 38 15.85 12.70 -8.81
CA TYR A 38 17.16 12.61 -9.45
C TYR A 38 17.10 12.25 -10.93
N GLN A 39 15.90 12.02 -11.48
CA GLN A 39 15.74 11.76 -12.91
C GLN A 39 16.14 13.00 -13.72
N PRO A 40 17.03 12.84 -14.72
CA PRO A 40 17.41 13.96 -15.58
C PRO A 40 16.19 14.60 -16.25
N GLY A 41 16.11 15.93 -16.22
CA GLY A 41 15.00 16.70 -16.79
C GLY A 41 13.87 17.03 -15.82
N LEU A 42 13.61 16.17 -14.80
CA LEU A 42 12.44 16.34 -13.92
C LEU A 42 12.49 17.63 -13.10
N ILE A 43 13.65 17.97 -12.52
CA ILE A 43 13.82 19.23 -11.78
C ILE A 43 13.57 20.44 -12.69
N GLY A 44 14.00 20.37 -13.95
CA GLY A 44 13.75 21.40 -14.94
C GLY A 44 12.26 21.57 -15.21
N ASP A 45 11.54 20.48 -15.40
CA ASP A 45 10.08 20.49 -15.60
C ASP A 45 9.35 21.06 -14.39
N ILE A 46 9.75 20.68 -13.16
CA ILE A 46 9.18 21.20 -11.92
C ILE A 46 9.33 22.71 -11.82
N LEU A 47 10.49 23.27 -12.21
CA LEU A 47 10.72 24.72 -12.21
C LEU A 47 9.81 25.49 -13.18
N VAL A 48 9.32 24.82 -14.23
CA VAL A 48 8.37 25.38 -15.20
C VAL A 48 6.92 24.97 -14.85
N GLY A 49 6.70 24.42 -13.67
CA GLY A 49 5.37 24.06 -13.16
C GLY A 49 4.79 22.79 -13.77
N LYS A 50 5.64 21.82 -14.16
CA LYS A 50 5.20 20.53 -14.73
C LYS A 50 5.74 19.33 -13.97
N VAL A 51 4.92 18.30 -13.82
CA VAL A 51 5.32 16.98 -13.34
C VAL A 51 4.83 15.96 -14.35
N TRP A 52 5.77 15.32 -15.05
CA TRP A 52 5.45 14.32 -16.07
C TRP A 52 4.57 14.94 -17.19
N VAL A 53 3.28 14.58 -17.28
CA VAL A 53 2.29 15.16 -18.24
C VAL A 53 1.35 16.17 -17.57
N PHE A 54 1.42 16.32 -16.25
CA PHE A 54 0.51 17.17 -15.48
C PHE A 54 1.10 18.56 -15.20
N GLU A 55 0.23 19.56 -15.16
CA GLU A 55 0.57 20.89 -14.65
C GLU A 55 0.47 20.92 -13.13
N ILE A 56 1.49 21.49 -12.48
CA ILE A 56 1.50 21.74 -11.05
C ILE A 56 0.57 22.92 -10.76
N ASN A 57 -0.68 22.59 -10.44
CA ASN A 57 -1.66 23.56 -9.95
C ASN A 57 -2.18 23.13 -8.56
N GLU A 58 -2.90 24.02 -7.89
CA GLU A 58 -3.43 23.78 -6.54
C GLU A 58 -4.28 22.50 -6.47
N SER A 59 -5.10 22.25 -7.50
CA SER A 59 -5.92 21.04 -7.59
C SER A 59 -5.08 19.78 -7.67
N TRP A 60 -4.02 19.77 -8.47
CA TRP A 60 -3.11 18.63 -8.60
C TRP A 60 -2.42 18.34 -7.26
N MET A 61 -1.90 19.37 -6.58
CA MET A 61 -1.27 19.23 -5.27
C MET A 61 -2.23 18.65 -4.24
N LEU A 62 -3.47 19.16 -4.21
CA LEU A 62 -4.51 18.69 -3.29
C LEU A 62 -4.90 17.24 -3.56
N LEU A 63 -5.11 16.87 -4.83
CA LEU A 63 -5.48 15.51 -5.23
C LEU A 63 -4.36 14.50 -4.94
N SER A 64 -3.11 14.86 -5.23
CA SER A 64 -1.94 14.02 -4.90
C SER A 64 -1.83 13.79 -3.39
N LEU A 65 -2.04 14.85 -2.59
CA LEU A 65 -2.03 14.74 -1.13
C LEU A 65 -3.19 13.88 -0.61
N MET A 66 -4.41 14.08 -1.12
CA MET A 66 -5.58 13.28 -0.75
C MET A 66 -5.37 11.82 -1.09
N LEU A 67 -4.80 11.52 -2.26
CA LEU A 67 -4.50 10.15 -2.68
C LEU A 67 -3.53 9.48 -1.71
N MET A 68 -2.42 10.14 -1.36
CA MET A 68 -1.41 9.60 -0.43
C MET A 68 -1.85 9.60 1.04
N THR A 69 -2.88 10.36 1.39
CA THR A 69 -3.50 10.31 2.72
C THR A 69 -4.20 8.97 2.95
N VAL A 70 -4.77 8.36 1.90
CA VAL A 70 -5.47 7.06 2.00
C VAL A 70 -4.57 5.93 2.56
N PRO A 71 -3.41 5.60 1.96
CA PRO A 71 -2.52 4.57 2.49
C PRO A 71 -1.98 4.94 3.87
N THR A 72 -1.70 6.23 4.13
CA THR A 72 -1.27 6.74 5.44
C THR A 72 -2.32 6.45 6.52
N LEU A 73 -3.59 6.75 6.27
CA LEU A 73 -4.68 6.47 7.21
C LEU A 73 -4.90 4.97 7.37
N MET A 74 -4.72 4.17 6.31
CA MET A 74 -4.88 2.73 6.37
C MET A 74 -3.89 2.04 7.32
N VAL A 75 -2.71 2.63 7.59
CA VAL A 75 -1.80 2.14 8.63
C VAL A 75 -2.49 2.10 9.99
N PHE A 76 -3.18 3.19 10.36
CA PHE A 76 -3.91 3.29 11.62
C PHE A 76 -5.26 2.56 11.58
N LEU A 77 -6.03 2.77 10.51
CA LEU A 77 -7.37 2.20 10.37
C LEU A 77 -7.36 0.68 10.32
N SER A 78 -6.29 0.06 9.83
CA SER A 78 -6.12 -1.40 9.86
C SER A 78 -6.09 -1.97 11.28
N MET A 79 -5.78 -1.17 12.30
CA MET A 79 -5.81 -1.58 13.70
C MET A 79 -7.13 -1.28 14.41
N VAL A 80 -7.82 -0.22 14.01
CA VAL A 80 -8.99 0.30 14.73
C VAL A 80 -10.32 -0.19 14.14
N LEU A 81 -10.37 -0.44 12.82
CA LEU A 81 -11.62 -0.81 12.16
C LEU A 81 -12.09 -2.22 12.57
N PRO A 82 -13.42 -2.42 12.73
CA PRO A 82 -13.99 -3.73 12.96
C PRO A 82 -13.73 -4.64 11.75
N GLY A 83 -13.50 -5.94 11.99
CA GLY A 83 -12.93 -6.87 10.99
C GLY A 83 -13.66 -6.89 9.63
N ARG A 84 -14.98 -6.74 9.60
CA ARG A 84 -15.74 -6.65 8.33
C ARG A 84 -15.43 -5.38 7.54
N ALA A 85 -15.51 -4.21 8.18
CA ALA A 85 -15.22 -2.93 7.52
C ALA A 85 -13.75 -2.86 7.09
N ASN A 86 -12.85 -3.33 7.95
CA ASN A 86 -11.42 -3.39 7.69
C ASN A 86 -11.10 -4.25 6.45
N ARG A 87 -11.75 -5.41 6.32
CA ARG A 87 -11.60 -6.29 5.16
C ARG A 87 -12.00 -5.62 3.85
N TYR A 88 -13.20 -5.03 3.80
CA TYR A 88 -13.67 -4.37 2.57
C TYR A 88 -12.84 -3.13 2.23
N ALA A 89 -12.43 -2.35 3.23
CA ALA A 89 -11.56 -1.20 3.03
C ALA A 89 -10.21 -1.59 2.41
N ASN A 90 -9.55 -2.62 2.97
CA ASN A 90 -8.26 -3.11 2.44
C ASN A 90 -8.38 -3.67 1.02
N ILE A 91 -9.43 -4.43 0.73
CA ILE A 91 -9.66 -4.97 -0.61
C ILE A 91 -9.93 -3.83 -1.61
N GLY A 92 -10.83 -2.91 -1.28
CA GLY A 92 -11.22 -1.81 -2.16
C GLY A 92 -10.07 -0.85 -2.42
N LEU A 93 -9.43 -0.35 -1.36
CA LEU A 93 -8.34 0.61 -1.47
C LEU A 93 -7.07 -0.01 -2.03
N GLY A 94 -6.77 -1.26 -1.67
CA GLY A 94 -5.66 -2.01 -2.25
C GLY A 94 -5.83 -2.19 -3.75
N SER A 95 -7.03 -2.58 -4.20
CA SER A 95 -7.35 -2.74 -5.64
C SER A 95 -7.27 -1.41 -6.39
N LEU A 96 -7.74 -0.31 -5.79
CA LEU A 96 -7.64 1.02 -6.37
C LEU A 96 -6.17 1.42 -6.59
N HIS A 97 -5.32 1.22 -5.59
CA HIS A 97 -3.89 1.55 -5.72
C HIS A 97 -3.19 0.64 -6.73
N ILE A 98 -3.57 -0.64 -6.85
CA ILE A 98 -3.04 -1.53 -7.90
C ILE A 98 -3.38 -0.97 -9.28
N MET A 99 -4.62 -0.55 -9.49
CA MET A 99 -5.05 0.01 -10.78
C MET A 99 -4.26 1.29 -11.12
N LEU A 100 -4.03 2.15 -10.13
CA LEU A 100 -3.23 3.37 -10.31
C LEU A 100 -1.77 3.03 -10.62
N ALA A 101 -1.14 2.11 -9.87
CA ALA A 101 0.23 1.67 -10.07
C ALA A 101 0.46 1.05 -11.45
N VAL A 102 -0.50 0.24 -11.93
CA VAL A 102 -0.48 -0.28 -13.30
C VAL A 102 -0.59 0.85 -14.31
N GLY A 103 -1.53 1.78 -14.09
CA GLY A 103 -1.74 2.94 -14.97
C GLY A 103 -0.50 3.82 -15.12
N THR A 104 0.25 4.04 -14.03
CA THR A 104 1.48 4.84 -14.06
C THR A 104 2.68 4.08 -14.62
N ALA A 105 2.73 2.75 -14.48
CA ALA A 105 3.79 1.93 -15.07
C ALA A 105 3.67 1.79 -16.60
N LEU A 106 2.47 2.00 -17.17
CA LEU A 106 2.25 1.88 -18.62
C LEU A 106 2.97 3.00 -19.38
N GLY A 107 3.90 2.61 -20.25
CA GLY A 107 4.68 3.53 -21.07
C GLY A 107 5.96 4.05 -20.40
N GLU A 108 6.24 3.59 -19.18
CA GLU A 108 7.47 3.95 -18.48
C GLU A 108 8.66 3.12 -18.98
N VAL A 109 9.80 3.79 -19.17
CA VAL A 109 11.03 3.19 -19.72
C VAL A 109 12.15 3.11 -18.69
N HIS A 110 12.03 3.83 -17.58
CA HIS A 110 13.06 3.87 -16.55
C HIS A 110 12.98 2.63 -15.65
N ALA A 111 14.05 1.84 -15.64
CA ALA A 111 14.10 0.57 -14.92
C ALA A 111 13.82 0.71 -13.40
N TYR A 112 14.22 1.82 -12.77
CA TYR A 112 13.96 2.06 -11.35
C TYR A 112 12.46 2.21 -11.07
N TYR A 113 11.72 2.88 -11.96
CA TYR A 113 10.29 3.10 -11.81
C TYR A 113 9.52 1.81 -12.09
N VAL A 114 9.89 1.08 -13.15
CA VAL A 114 9.30 -0.25 -13.45
C VAL A 114 9.50 -1.21 -12.27
N PHE A 115 10.70 -1.24 -11.68
CA PHE A 115 10.96 -2.05 -10.49
C PHE A 115 10.13 -1.58 -9.29
N GLY A 116 10.05 -0.26 -9.06
CA GLY A 116 9.24 0.34 -8.02
C GLY A 116 7.76 -0.02 -8.12
N SER A 117 7.16 0.19 -9.29
CA SER A 117 5.77 -0.16 -9.57
C SER A 117 5.51 -1.66 -9.47
N ALA A 118 6.43 -2.51 -9.93
CA ALA A 118 6.28 -3.95 -9.78
C ALA A 118 6.24 -4.36 -8.30
N LEU A 119 7.14 -3.81 -7.47
CA LEU A 119 7.16 -4.11 -6.04
C LEU A 119 5.92 -3.57 -5.33
N GLU A 120 5.47 -2.36 -5.68
CA GLU A 120 4.22 -1.77 -5.22
C GLU A 120 3.02 -2.68 -5.51
N ILE A 121 2.87 -3.12 -6.76
CA ILE A 121 1.77 -4.01 -7.18
C ILE A 121 1.81 -5.31 -6.38
N VAL A 122 2.99 -5.88 -6.15
CA VAL A 122 3.15 -7.09 -5.33
C VAL A 122 2.69 -6.84 -3.89
N LEU A 123 3.16 -5.77 -3.26
CA LEU A 123 2.80 -5.43 -1.88
C LEU A 123 1.29 -5.20 -1.72
N LEU A 124 0.69 -4.43 -2.64
CA LEU A 124 -0.75 -4.18 -2.63
C LEU A 124 -1.57 -5.45 -2.91
N SER A 125 -1.10 -6.31 -3.82
CA SER A 125 -1.73 -7.61 -4.08
C SER A 125 -1.70 -8.50 -2.84
N LEU A 126 -0.60 -8.46 -2.08
CA LEU A 126 -0.52 -9.17 -0.81
C LEU A 126 -1.51 -8.59 0.22
N ILE A 127 -1.69 -7.26 0.30
CA ILE A 127 -2.69 -6.63 1.19
C ILE A 127 -4.09 -7.17 0.86
N VAL A 128 -4.45 -7.14 -0.43
CA VAL A 128 -5.74 -7.64 -0.92
C VAL A 128 -5.89 -9.13 -0.59
N TRP A 129 -4.85 -9.93 -0.81
CA TRP A 129 -4.85 -11.36 -0.53
C TRP A 129 -5.01 -11.68 0.97
N VAL A 130 -4.26 -11.00 1.85
CA VAL A 130 -4.34 -11.17 3.30
C VAL A 130 -5.74 -10.77 3.80
N ALA A 131 -6.27 -9.65 3.33
CA ALA A 131 -7.63 -9.21 3.66
C ALA A 131 -8.68 -10.22 3.14
N TRP A 132 -8.49 -10.77 1.94
CA TRP A 132 -9.39 -11.78 1.37
C TRP A 132 -9.40 -13.07 2.18
N LYS A 133 -8.22 -13.56 2.58
CA LYS A 133 -8.04 -14.81 3.34
C LYS A 133 -8.37 -14.69 4.83
N TRP A 134 -8.71 -13.50 5.32
CA TRP A 134 -9.04 -13.28 6.72
C TRP A 134 -10.16 -14.23 7.17
N PRO A 135 -9.90 -15.15 8.14
CA PRO A 135 -10.90 -16.07 8.62
C PRO A 135 -12.08 -15.34 9.26
N HIS A 136 -13.29 -15.78 8.95
CA HIS A 136 -14.47 -15.35 9.70
C HIS A 136 -14.40 -16.01 11.07
N ALA A 137 -14.65 -15.25 12.13
CA ALA A 137 -14.90 -15.85 13.43
C ALA A 137 -16.07 -16.86 13.26
N PRO A 138 -15.95 -18.11 13.74
CA PRO A 138 -17.10 -18.99 13.77
C PRO A 138 -18.19 -18.26 14.55
N ALA A 139 -19.40 -18.21 13.98
CA ALA A 139 -20.56 -17.73 14.72
C ALA A 139 -20.57 -18.47 16.05
N SER A 140 -20.53 -17.74 17.16
CA SER A 140 -20.72 -18.34 18.47
C SER A 140 -22.02 -19.13 18.41
N THR A 141 -21.94 -20.45 18.39
CA THR A 141 -23.08 -21.31 18.65
C THR A 141 -23.53 -20.94 20.05
N THR A 142 -24.52 -20.05 20.16
CA THR A 142 -25.28 -19.83 21.37
C THR A 142 -26.02 -21.14 21.63
N ALA A 143 -25.34 -22.08 22.27
CA ALA A 143 -25.95 -23.21 22.94
C ALA A 143 -26.67 -22.63 24.16
N ALA A 144 -27.93 -22.26 23.98
CA ALA A 144 -28.85 -22.06 25.08
C ALA A 144 -29.26 -23.45 25.57
N ASN A 145 -28.75 -23.82 26.74
CA ASN A 145 -29.33 -24.85 27.61
C ASN A 145 -30.64 -24.34 28.21
#